data_AF-A0A964Q6S7-F1
#
_entry.id   AF-A0A964Q6S7-F1
#
_cell.length_a   1.000
_cell.length_b   1.000
_cell.length_c   1.000
_cell.angle_alpha   90.00
_cell.angle_beta   90.00
_cell.angle_gamma   90.00
#
_symmetry.space_group_name_H-M   'P 1'
#
loop_
_entity.id
_entity.type
_entity.pdbx_description
1 polymer ?
#
loop_
_entity_poly.entity_id
_entity_poly.type
_entity_poly.pdbx_seq_one_letter_code
_entity_poly.pdbx_strand_id
1 'polypeptide(L)'
;MVTRTPFASRRGFALIDAILGGLLLAFGLAAVVTLSQRSLVMLQRGERQAQASALLDELLGQVVAEGPVEFSRRRPVVGKCDAPWNEWTFAIDFSSNGEGDAWDVVARVQDSNGVDHRCATKVAPRNANDVPERKPTEPIDRKDRFEKKHENING
;
A
#
# COMPACT_ATOMS: atom_id res chain seq x y z
N MET A 1 -44.24 -69.03 15.56
CA MET A 1 -44.83 -67.80 16.15
C MET A 1 -43.67 -67.03 16.77
N VAL A 2 -43.15 -66.01 16.08
CA VAL A 2 -41.97 -65.24 16.53
C VAL A 2 -42.45 -63.87 16.96
N THR A 3 -42.46 -63.62 18.26
CA THR A 3 -42.79 -62.33 18.87
C THR A 3 -41.61 -61.38 18.70
N ARG A 4 -41.77 -60.36 17.86
CA ARG A 4 -40.82 -59.23 17.78
C ARG A 4 -41.02 -58.35 19.01
N THR A 5 -39.98 -58.23 19.82
CA THR A 5 -39.91 -57.26 20.92
C THR A 5 -39.89 -55.83 20.36
N PRO A 6 -40.74 -54.91 20.83
CA PRO A 6 -40.68 -53.52 20.41
C PRO A 6 -39.47 -52.83 21.07
N PHE A 7 -38.59 -52.25 20.27
CA PHE A 7 -37.50 -51.39 20.73
C PHE A 7 -38.08 -50.13 21.39
N ALA A 8 -38.22 -50.15 22.71
CA ALA A 8 -38.59 -48.99 23.49
C ALA A 8 -37.39 -48.04 23.65
N SER A 9 -37.61 -46.77 23.31
CA SER A 9 -36.82 -45.58 23.67
C SER A 9 -35.47 -45.31 22.96
N ARG A 10 -35.53 -44.93 21.66
CA ARG A 10 -34.45 -44.18 20.96
C ARG A 10 -34.66 -42.66 20.94
N ARG A 11 -35.63 -42.13 21.71
CA ARG A 11 -35.98 -40.70 21.69
C ARG A 11 -34.99 -39.82 22.46
N GLY A 12 -34.41 -40.32 23.56
CA GLY A 12 -33.41 -39.57 24.33
C GLY A 12 -32.10 -39.38 23.56
N PHE A 13 -31.66 -40.41 22.84
CA PHE A 13 -30.45 -40.35 22.02
C PHE A 13 -30.60 -39.37 20.84
N ALA A 14 -31.76 -39.36 20.17
CA ALA A 14 -32.04 -38.42 19.08
C ALA A 14 -32.06 -36.95 19.54
N LEU A 15 -32.58 -36.68 20.74
CA LEU A 15 -32.58 -35.32 21.30
C LEU A 15 -31.15 -34.85 21.61
N ILE A 16 -30.32 -35.71 22.21
CA ILE A 16 -28.93 -35.40 22.51
C ILE A 16 -28.15 -35.11 21.23
N ASP A 17 -28.33 -35.94 20.19
CA ASP A 17 -27.67 -35.76 18.90
C ASP A 17 -28.09 -34.43 18.23
N ALA A 18 -29.38 -34.09 18.27
CA ALA A 18 -29.87 -32.81 17.76
C ALA A 18 -29.31 -31.61 18.54
N ILE A 19 -29.19 -31.72 19.87
CA ILE A 19 -28.59 -30.67 20.71
C ILE A 19 -27.10 -30.51 20.40
N LEU A 20 -26.36 -31.62 20.30
CA LEU A 20 -24.93 -31.58 19.98
C LEU A 20 -24.69 -31.04 18.57
N GLY A 21 -25.48 -31.48 17.58
CA GLY A 21 -25.44 -30.95 16.21
C GLY A 21 -25.73 -29.44 16.17
N GLY A 22 -26.73 -28.99 16.92
CA GLY A 22 -27.06 -27.58 17.06
C GLY A 22 -25.94 -26.75 17.70
N LEU A 23 -25.31 -27.26 18.77
CA LEU A 23 -24.18 -26.60 19.42
C LEU A 23 -22.95 -26.52 18.50
N LEU A 24 -22.62 -27.61 17.81
CA LEU A 24 -21.52 -27.63 16.84
C LEU A 24 -21.76 -26.65 15.69
N LEU A 25 -23.01 -26.60 15.18
CA LEU A 25 -23.41 -25.65 14.16
C LEU A 25 -23.28 -24.20 14.66
N ALA A 26 -23.73 -23.93 15.88
CA ALA A 26 -23.66 -22.60 16.48
C ALA A 26 -22.20 -22.13 16.62
N PHE A 27 -21.30 -22.98 17.12
CA PHE A 27 -19.88 -22.64 17.23
C PHE A 27 -19.21 -22.46 15.88
N GLY A 28 -19.50 -23.34 14.91
CA GLY A 28 -18.99 -23.22 13.55
C GLY A 28 -19.39 -21.90 12.89
N LEU A 29 -20.68 -21.54 12.97
CA LEU A 29 -21.19 -20.30 12.42
C LEU A 29 -20.58 -19.07 13.12
N ALA A 30 -20.50 -19.09 14.45
CA ALA A 30 -19.88 -18.01 15.22
C ALA A 30 -18.41 -17.78 14.81
N ALA A 31 -17.64 -18.86 14.62
CA ALA A 31 -16.25 -18.77 14.18
C ALA A 31 -16.13 -18.17 12.78
N VAL A 32 -16.97 -18.60 11.84
CA VAL A 32 -16.97 -18.09 10.45
C VAL A 32 -17.31 -16.60 10.42
N VAL A 33 -18.37 -16.18 11.10
CA VAL A 33 -18.79 -14.76 11.14
C VAL A 33 -17.67 -13.89 11.74
N THR A 34 -17.06 -14.33 12.84
CA THR A 34 -15.97 -13.61 13.49
C THR A 34 -14.77 -13.44 12.55
N LEU A 35 -14.40 -14.51 11.84
CA LEU A 35 -13.30 -14.46 10.87
C LEU A 35 -13.62 -13.52 9.70
N SER A 36 -14.84 -13.55 9.18
CA SER A 36 -15.29 -12.65 8.11
C SER A 36 -15.23 -11.19 8.54
N GLN A 37 -15.73 -10.85 9.74
CA GLN A 37 -15.67 -9.49 10.26
C GLN A 37 -14.23 -9.00 10.43
N ARG A 38 -13.35 -9.85 10.99
CA ARG A 38 -11.93 -9.53 11.13
C ARG A 38 -11.26 -9.30 9.78
N SER A 39 -11.58 -10.14 8.79
CA SER A 39 -11.05 -10.01 7.42
C SER A 39 -11.45 -8.67 6.78
N LEU A 40 -12.72 -8.27 6.89
CA LEU A 40 -13.21 -7.00 6.35
C LEU A 40 -12.48 -5.80 6.97
N VAL A 41 -12.29 -5.80 8.29
CA VAL A 41 -11.55 -4.72 8.98
C VAL A 41 -10.09 -4.68 8.50
N MET A 42 -9.46 -5.84 8.30
CA MET A 42 -8.10 -5.92 7.78
C MET A 42 -7.99 -5.40 6.34
N LEU A 43 -8.97 -5.70 5.48
CA LEU A 43 -9.03 -5.20 4.11
C LEU A 43 -9.18 -3.67 4.07
N GLN A 44 -10.15 -3.11 4.80
CA GLN A 44 -10.36 -1.66 4.86
C GLN A 44 -9.11 -0.92 5.37
N ARG A 45 -8.42 -1.49 6.37
CA ARG A 45 -7.15 -0.93 6.86
C ARG A 45 -6.06 -1.00 5.79
N GLY A 46 -5.97 -2.12 5.06
CA GLY A 46 -5.02 -2.29 3.96
C GLY A 46 -5.26 -1.29 2.83
N GLU A 47 -6.51 -1.07 2.45
CA GLU A 47 -6.90 -0.07 1.44
C GLU A 47 -6.48 1.34 1.86
N ARG A 48 -6.79 1.75 3.10
CA ARG A 48 -6.36 3.06 3.60
C ARG A 48 -4.85 3.22 3.65
N GLN A 49 -4.14 2.16 4.05
CA GLN A 49 -2.68 2.21 4.10
C GLN A 49 -2.07 2.30 2.70
N ALA A 50 -2.61 1.58 1.72
CA ALA A 50 -2.18 1.67 0.32
C ALA A 50 -2.45 3.06 -0.26
N GLN A 51 -3.61 3.65 0.04
CA GLN A 51 -3.96 5.01 -0.37
C GLN A 51 -3.03 6.06 0.26
N ALA A 52 -2.76 5.95 1.56
CA ALA A 52 -1.81 6.83 2.25
C ALA A 52 -0.41 6.76 1.63
N SER A 53 0.07 5.54 1.33
CA SER A 53 1.36 5.34 0.65
C SER A 53 1.37 6.00 -0.73
N ALA A 54 0.33 5.82 -1.54
CA ALA A 54 0.25 6.44 -2.86
C ALA A 54 0.27 7.98 -2.79
N LEU A 55 -0.45 8.59 -1.83
CA LEU A 55 -0.43 10.03 -1.62
C LEU A 55 0.94 10.54 -1.16
N LEU A 56 1.61 9.81 -0.26
CA LEU A 56 2.96 10.15 0.17
C LEU A 56 3.95 10.09 -1.01
N ASP A 57 3.85 9.07 -1.85
CA ASP A 57 4.70 8.91 -3.03
C ASP A 57 4.46 10.02 -4.05
N GLU A 58 3.22 10.45 -4.23
CA GLU A 58 2.90 11.60 -5.10
C GLU A 58 3.51 12.91 -4.57
N LEU A 59 3.31 13.21 -3.28
CA LEU A 59 3.86 14.42 -2.66
C LEU A 59 5.39 14.44 -2.74
N LEU A 60 6.04 13.33 -2.38
CA LEU A 60 7.50 13.21 -2.46
C LEU A 60 7.99 13.25 -3.90
N GLY A 61 7.27 12.64 -4.84
CA GLY A 61 7.56 12.70 -6.27
C GLY A 61 7.57 14.13 -6.80
N GLN A 62 6.60 14.96 -6.40
CA GLN A 62 6.56 16.38 -6.76
C GLN A 62 7.73 17.16 -6.14
N VAL A 63 8.05 16.91 -4.87
CA VAL A 63 9.21 17.53 -4.21
C VAL A 63 10.52 17.17 -4.90
N VAL A 64 10.71 15.90 -5.28
CA VAL A 64 11.91 15.45 -6.01
C VAL A 64 11.98 16.06 -7.40
N ALA A 65 10.84 16.17 -8.09
CA ALA A 65 10.77 16.75 -9.42
C ALA A 65 11.09 18.26 -9.39
N GLU A 66 10.52 19.04 -8.50
CA GLU A 66 10.68 20.50 -8.46
C GLU A 66 11.92 20.93 -7.67
N GLY A 67 12.28 20.18 -6.63
CA GLY A 67 13.30 20.51 -5.64
C GLY A 67 12.67 21.11 -4.37
N PRO A 68 13.21 20.82 -3.16
CA PRO A 68 12.63 21.26 -1.88
C PRO A 68 12.42 22.78 -1.75
N VAL A 69 13.39 23.57 -2.24
CA VAL A 69 13.35 25.03 -2.14
C VAL A 69 12.30 25.65 -3.06
N GLU A 70 12.21 25.20 -4.31
CA GLU A 70 11.22 25.74 -5.25
C GLU A 70 9.81 25.24 -4.92
N PHE A 71 9.67 23.99 -4.48
CA PHE A 71 8.40 23.44 -4.05
C PHE A 71 7.80 24.27 -2.90
N SER A 72 8.56 24.51 -1.83
CA SER A 72 8.10 25.27 -0.66
C SER A 72 7.74 26.73 -0.96
N ARG A 73 8.31 27.31 -2.03
CA ARG A 73 7.98 28.66 -2.49
C ARG A 73 6.72 28.73 -3.34
N ARG A 74 6.48 27.72 -4.18
CA ARG A 74 5.43 27.74 -5.20
C ARG A 74 4.14 27.03 -4.77
N ARG A 75 4.24 26.09 -3.82
CA ARG A 75 3.14 25.22 -3.42
C ARG A 75 2.91 25.29 -1.91
N PRO A 76 1.67 25.05 -1.46
CA PRO A 76 1.38 24.89 -0.05
C PRO A 76 2.13 23.66 0.49
N VAL A 77 2.77 23.82 1.65
CA VAL A 77 3.43 22.72 2.38
C VAL A 77 2.51 22.06 3.40
N VAL A 78 1.33 22.63 3.65
CA VAL A 78 0.25 22.06 4.47
C VAL A 78 -1.07 22.34 3.79
N GLY A 79 -1.98 21.36 3.75
CA GLY A 79 -3.28 21.55 3.12
C GLY A 79 -4.17 20.31 3.11
N LYS A 80 -5.21 20.36 2.29
CA LYS A 80 -6.03 19.19 1.93
C LYS A 80 -5.57 18.63 0.61
N CYS A 81 -5.64 17.31 0.47
CA CYS A 81 -5.39 16.67 -0.82
C CYS A 81 -6.49 17.02 -1.81
N ASP A 82 -6.13 17.02 -3.10
CA ASP A 82 -7.06 17.29 -4.18
C ASP A 82 -8.05 16.14 -4.37
N ALA A 83 -9.14 16.39 -5.10
CA ALA A 83 -10.12 15.35 -5.42
C ALA A 83 -9.45 14.17 -6.18
N PRO A 84 -9.83 12.92 -5.88
CA PRO A 84 -10.92 12.47 -5.01
C PRO A 84 -10.58 12.36 -3.50
N TRP A 85 -9.40 12.80 -3.05
CA TRP A 85 -8.89 12.57 -1.69
C TRP A 85 -9.12 13.74 -0.73
N ASN A 86 -10.19 14.52 -0.91
CA ASN A 86 -10.50 15.72 -0.13
C ASN A 86 -10.69 15.49 1.39
N GLU A 87 -10.86 14.23 1.79
CA GLU A 87 -10.89 13.75 3.18
C GLU A 87 -9.51 13.63 3.83
N TRP A 88 -8.44 13.68 3.05
CA TRP A 88 -7.06 13.62 3.51
C TRP A 88 -6.47 15.01 3.63
N THR A 89 -5.66 15.21 4.67
CA THR A 89 -4.81 16.39 4.83
C THR A 89 -3.35 16.01 4.71
N PHE A 90 -2.52 16.92 4.21
CA PHE A 90 -1.09 16.70 4.10
C PHE A 90 -0.28 17.80 4.78
N ALA A 91 0.93 17.45 5.18
CA ALA A 91 1.96 18.36 5.66
C ALA A 91 3.34 17.89 5.19
N ILE A 92 4.22 18.82 4.85
CA ILE A 92 5.59 18.54 4.41
C ILE A 92 6.54 19.42 5.22
N ASP A 93 7.49 18.78 5.88
CA ASP A 93 8.54 19.44 6.64
C ASP A 93 9.88 19.32 5.89
N PHE A 94 10.62 20.42 5.83
CA PHE A 94 11.91 20.54 5.16
C PHE A 94 12.97 20.96 6.16
N SER A 95 14.09 20.24 6.22
CA SER A 95 15.28 20.65 6.97
C SER A 95 16.57 20.37 6.19
N SER A 96 17.59 21.20 6.35
CA SER A 96 18.93 20.97 5.79
C SER A 96 19.99 21.18 6.88
N ASN A 97 21.11 20.43 6.78
CA ASN A 97 22.23 20.51 7.72
C ASN A 97 23.32 21.50 7.29
N GLY A 98 23.13 22.17 6.15
CA GLY A 98 24.15 23.05 5.56
C GLY A 98 23.91 23.33 4.08
N GLU A 99 24.74 24.20 3.54
CA GLU A 99 24.77 24.52 2.11
C GLU A 99 25.43 23.37 1.33
N GLY A 100 24.74 22.87 0.30
CA GLY A 100 25.20 21.73 -0.50
C GLY A 100 24.75 20.35 0.02
N ASP A 101 24.25 20.26 1.25
CA ASP A 101 23.72 19.02 1.80
C ASP A 101 22.34 18.67 1.24
N ALA A 102 22.03 17.37 1.22
CA ALA A 102 20.69 16.90 0.91
C ALA A 102 19.70 17.36 2.00
N TRP A 103 18.53 17.78 1.55
CA TRP A 103 17.42 18.16 2.41
C TRP A 103 16.75 16.91 2.97
N ASP A 104 16.52 16.90 4.27
CA ASP A 104 15.59 16.01 4.93
C ASP A 104 14.17 16.49 4.65
N VAL A 105 13.39 15.64 3.98
CA VAL A 105 12.00 15.89 3.61
C VAL A 105 11.12 14.87 4.32
N VAL A 106 10.18 15.34 5.13
CA VAL A 106 9.19 14.49 5.80
C VAL A 106 7.82 14.85 5.27
N ALA A 107 7.22 13.94 4.50
CA ALA A 107 5.82 14.05 4.08
C ALA A 107 4.92 13.32 5.08
N ARG A 108 3.80 13.94 5.41
CA ARG A 108 2.74 13.42 6.27
C ARG A 108 1.40 13.53 5.58
N VAL A 109 0.59 12.47 5.70
CA VAL A 109 -0.81 12.47 5.29
C VAL A 109 -1.64 11.93 6.44
N GLN A 110 -2.75 12.60 6.73
CA GLN A 110 -3.66 12.24 7.80
C GLN A 110 -5.06 12.03 7.22
N ASP A 111 -5.68 10.92 7.62
CA ASP A 111 -7.06 10.60 7.22
C ASP A 111 -8.09 11.35 8.08
N SER A 112 -9.35 11.27 7.68
CA SER A 112 -10.48 11.89 8.42
C SER A 112 -10.71 11.33 9.83
N ASN A 113 -10.12 10.17 10.14
CA ASN A 113 -10.15 9.57 11.48
C ASN A 113 -8.97 10.03 12.35
N GLY A 114 -8.07 10.86 11.81
CA GLY A 114 -6.90 11.37 12.51
C GLY A 114 -5.68 10.44 12.49
N VAL A 115 -5.70 9.36 11.72
CA VAL A 115 -4.56 8.44 11.58
C VAL A 115 -3.49 9.10 10.71
N ASP A 116 -2.32 9.34 11.30
CA ASP A 116 -1.18 9.96 10.63
C ASP A 116 -0.24 8.91 10.01
N HIS A 117 0.13 9.14 8.75
CA HIS A 117 1.07 8.34 7.99
C HIS A 117 2.19 9.24 7.50
N ARG A 118 3.44 8.80 7.71
CA ARG A 118 4.62 9.61 7.38
C ARG A 118 5.67 8.83 6.61
N CYS A 119 6.33 9.52 5.70
CA CYS A 119 7.50 9.02 4.97
C CYS A 119 8.59 10.09 4.98
N ALA A 120 9.82 9.67 5.28
CA ALA A 120 10.98 10.54 5.30
C ALA A 120 11.95 10.15 4.19
N THR A 121 12.50 11.13 3.49
CA THR A 121 13.47 10.92 2.42
C THR A 121 14.50 12.05 2.38
N LYS A 122 15.64 11.80 1.71
CA LYS A 122 16.66 12.82 1.45
C LYS A 122 16.61 13.25 -0.01
N VAL A 123 16.53 14.55 -0.24
CA VAL A 123 16.45 15.14 -1.59
C VAL A 123 17.59 16.13 -1.78
N ALA A 124 18.44 15.88 -2.78
CA ALA A 124 19.51 16.80 -3.13
C ALA A 124 18.93 18.15 -3.62
N PRO A 125 19.57 19.28 -3.32
CA PRO A 125 19.16 20.57 -3.86
C PRO A 125 19.26 20.55 -5.40
N ARG A 126 18.17 20.94 -6.07
CA ARG A 126 18.16 21.02 -7.53
C ARG A 126 18.87 22.30 -7.98
N ASN A 127 20.04 22.15 -8.60
CA ASN A 127 20.71 23.26 -9.27
C ASN A 127 20.19 23.38 -10.71
N ALA A 128 19.43 24.43 -11.01
CA ALA A 128 18.89 24.65 -12.35
C ALA A 128 19.97 24.84 -13.43
N ASN A 129 21.20 25.20 -13.04
CA ASN A 129 22.32 25.42 -13.95
C ASN A 129 23.13 24.13 -14.22
N ASP A 130 22.90 23.06 -13.47
CA ASP A 130 23.61 21.79 -13.61
C ASP A 130 22.76 20.79 -14.40
N VAL A 131 22.75 20.94 -15.73
CA VAL A 131 22.08 20.01 -16.63
C VAL A 131 23.09 18.93 -17.01
N PRO A 132 23.00 17.70 -16.47
CA PRO A 132 23.95 16.64 -16.84
C PRO A 132 23.80 16.34 -18.32
N GLU A 133 24.92 16.11 -19.00
CA GLU A 133 24.92 15.76 -20.42
C GLU A 133 24.29 14.37 -20.59
N ARG A 134 23.04 14.33 -21.08
CA ARG A 134 22.27 13.09 -21.29
C ARG A 134 22.48 12.46 -22.66
N LYS A 135 23.26 13.11 -23.53
CA LYS A 135 23.57 12.58 -24.85
C LYS A 135 24.68 11.54 -24.72
N PRO A 136 24.53 10.35 -25.33
CA PRO A 136 25.64 9.43 -25.48
C PRO A 136 26.82 10.14 -26.13
N THR A 137 28.01 10.02 -25.55
CA THR A 137 29.24 10.61 -26.07
C THR A 137 29.56 10.10 -27.48
N GLU A 138 29.13 8.88 -27.78
CA GLU A 138 29.28 8.24 -29.09
C GLU A 138 27.92 7.90 -29.71
N PRO A 139 27.75 8.10 -31.03
CA PRO A 139 26.58 7.61 -31.74
C PRO A 139 26.44 6.09 -31.55
N ILE A 140 25.22 5.65 -31.21
CA ILE A 140 24.92 4.22 -31.10
C ILE A 140 25.06 3.59 -32.49
N ASP A 141 26.13 2.84 -32.73
CA ASP A 141 26.27 2.05 -33.94
C ASP A 141 25.32 0.85 -33.88
N ARG A 142 24.26 0.92 -34.68
CA ARG A 142 23.25 -0.13 -34.75
C ARG A 142 23.73 -1.32 -35.57
N LYS A 143 24.59 -1.13 -36.59
CA LYS A 143 25.00 -2.21 -37.50
C LYS A 143 25.91 -3.21 -36.79
N ASP A 144 26.93 -2.72 -36.11
CA ASP A 144 27.88 -3.54 -35.36
C ASP A 144 27.19 -4.35 -34.23
N ARG A 145 26.13 -3.80 -33.61
CA ARG A 145 25.27 -4.52 -32.65
C ARG A 145 24.49 -5.67 -33.29
N PHE A 146 23.96 -5.50 -34.51
CA PHE A 146 23.20 -6.54 -35.20
C PHE A 146 24.11 -7.67 -35.69
N GLU A 147 25.30 -7.34 -36.20
CA GLU A 147 26.28 -8.31 -36.68
C GLU A 147 26.80 -9.22 -35.56
N LYS A 148 27.22 -8.64 -34.42
CA LYS A 148 27.60 -9.41 -33.22
C LYS A 148 26.49 -10.29 -32.66
N LYS A 149 25.22 -9.86 -32.79
CA LYS A 149 24.07 -10.68 -32.37
C LYS A 149 23.85 -11.87 -33.30
N HIS A 150 24.07 -11.70 -34.59
CA HIS A 150 23.95 -12.79 -35.57
C HIS A 150 25.07 -13.82 -35.44
N GLU A 151 26.30 -13.41 -35.11
CA GLU A 151 27.41 -14.34 -34.83
C GLU A 151 27.15 -15.19 -33.59
N ASN A 152 26.63 -14.61 -32.51
CA ASN A 152 26.31 -15.34 -31.26
C ASN A 152 25.10 -16.29 -31.36
N ILE A 153 24.27 -16.20 -32.40
CA ILE A 153 23.13 -17.11 -32.63
C ILE A 153 23.54 -18.30 -33.50
N ASN A 154 24.62 -18.16 -34.27
CA ASN A 154 25.09 -19.14 -35.25
C ASN A 154 26.36 -19.89 -34.80
N GLY A 155 26.86 -19.64 -33.59
CA GLY A 155 27.93 -20.42 -32.93
C GLY A 155 27.37 -21.22 -31.76
#